data_AF-A0A0K9NR00-F1
#
_entry.id   AF-A0A0K9NR00-F1
#
_cell.length_a   1.000
_cell.length_b   1.000
_cell.length_c   1.000
_cell.angle_alpha   90.00
_cell.angle_beta   90.00
_cell.angle_gamma   90.00
#
_symmetry.space_group_name_H-M   'P 1'
#
loop_
_entity.id
_entity.type
_entity.pdbx_description
1 polymer ?
#
loop_
_entity_poly.entity_id
_entity_poly.type
_entity_poly.pdbx_seq_one_letter_code
_entity_poly.pdbx_strand_id
1 'polypeptide(L)'
;MTMLKHLGSSDVMFRLDDGSWSSLKDFLMDFLGKLLYFLHVSLNYLTEKLNYWFPPETRSLMLLNILLAGLKILLAILIIRLLFKCLSVCCRRSRNSGSLMRAPGRPGVVIPRAKFEINPRSYFRDLHSGRPLLG
;
A
#
# COMPACT_ATOMS: atom_id res chain seq x y z
N MET A 1 3.76 -70.87 30.68
CA MET A 1 3.60 -69.52 31.23
C MET A 1 4.92 -68.77 31.06
N THR A 2 5.11 -68.15 29.89
CA THR A 2 6.16 -67.18 29.50
C THR A 2 5.83 -66.78 28.04
N MET A 3 4.87 -65.88 27.82
CA MET A 3 5.00 -64.40 27.71
C MET A 3 6.09 -63.91 26.74
N LEU A 4 5.58 -63.21 25.71
CA LEU A 4 6.16 -62.08 24.97
C LEU A 4 7.09 -62.36 23.78
N LYS A 5 6.48 -62.24 22.58
CA LYS A 5 7.18 -61.81 21.36
C LYS A 5 6.45 -60.61 20.74
N HIS A 6 7.27 -59.57 20.51
CA HIS A 6 7.13 -58.47 19.55
C HIS A 6 6.03 -57.43 19.78
N LEU A 7 6.36 -56.24 20.30
CA LEU A 7 6.98 -55.09 19.61
C LEU A 7 6.21 -54.68 18.35
N GLY A 8 5.54 -53.53 18.45
CA GLY A 8 4.96 -52.87 17.30
C GLY A 8 4.43 -51.48 17.63
N SER A 9 5.24 -50.48 17.28
CA SER A 9 4.73 -49.23 16.68
C SER A 9 4.26 -48.09 17.59
N SER A 10 5.15 -47.59 18.45
CA SER A 10 5.05 -46.18 18.90
C SER A 10 6.38 -45.48 19.21
N ASP A 11 7.53 -46.16 19.16
CA ASP A 11 8.85 -45.54 19.39
C ASP A 11 9.48 -44.91 18.13
N VAL A 12 8.66 -44.24 17.32
CA VAL A 12 9.15 -43.20 16.41
C VAL A 12 9.06 -41.86 17.13
N MET A 13 9.41 -41.85 18.42
CA MET A 13 9.68 -40.62 19.14
C MET A 13 11.08 -40.19 18.72
N PHE A 14 11.10 -39.32 17.73
CA PHE A 14 12.24 -38.60 17.16
C PHE A 14 13.25 -38.26 18.27
N ARG A 15 14.22 -39.17 18.47
CA ARG A 15 15.32 -39.00 19.41
C ARG A 15 16.27 -38.04 18.74
N LEU A 16 15.96 -36.74 18.84
CA LEU A 16 16.91 -35.69 18.51
C LEU A 16 18.02 -35.78 19.55
N ASP A 17 19.07 -36.47 19.12
CA ASP A 17 20.34 -36.64 19.79
C ASP A 17 20.79 -35.30 20.38
N ASP A 18 20.90 -35.25 21.70
CA ASP A 18 21.35 -34.10 22.48
C ASP A 18 22.78 -33.67 22.10
N GLY A 19 23.60 -34.61 21.62
CA GLY A 19 24.91 -34.34 21.01
C GLY A 19 24.87 -33.53 19.70
N SER A 20 23.76 -33.57 18.95
CA SER A 20 23.62 -32.77 17.72
C SER A 20 23.44 -31.28 18.02
N TRP A 21 22.79 -30.94 19.14
CA TRP A 21 22.49 -29.57 19.50
C TRP A 21 23.68 -28.83 20.12
N SER A 22 24.58 -29.54 20.82
CA SER A 22 25.84 -28.95 21.31
C SER A 22 26.76 -28.57 20.14
N SER A 23 26.97 -29.49 19.20
CA SER A 23 27.78 -29.24 17.99
C SER A 23 27.22 -28.09 17.15
N LEU A 24 25.89 -28.01 17.00
CA LEU A 24 25.24 -26.94 16.25
C LEU A 24 25.38 -25.58 16.95
N LYS A 25 25.29 -25.53 18.29
CA LYS A 25 25.53 -24.31 19.07
C LYS A 25 26.96 -23.81 18.91
N ASP A 26 27.95 -24.71 18.96
CA ASP A 26 29.35 -24.34 18.81
C ASP A 26 29.62 -23.76 17.41
N PHE A 27 29.05 -24.38 16.37
CA PHE A 27 29.10 -23.87 15.01
C PHE A 27 28.40 -22.50 14.88
N LEU A 28 27.20 -22.34 15.46
CA LEU A 28 26.48 -21.08 15.44
C LEU A 28 27.25 -19.97 16.16
N MET A 29 27.83 -20.24 17.33
CA MET A 29 28.59 -19.24 18.08
C MET A 29 29.85 -18.80 17.35
N ASP A 30 30.56 -19.73 16.70
CA ASP A 30 31.71 -19.41 15.84
C ASP A 30 31.29 -18.58 14.62
N PHE A 31 30.17 -18.93 13.98
CA PHE A 31 29.63 -18.18 12.85
C PHE A 31 29.15 -16.78 13.27
N LEU A 32 28.45 -16.66 14.39
CA LEU A 32 28.02 -15.37 14.96
C LEU A 32 29.23 -14.51 15.31
N GLY A 33 30.27 -15.07 15.91
CA GLY A 33 31.50 -14.34 16.22
C GLY A 33 32.16 -13.75 14.97
N LYS A 34 32.30 -14.56 13.91
CA LYS A 34 32.84 -14.12 12.61
C LYS A 34 31.96 -13.06 11.95
N LEU A 35 30.64 -13.23 12.02
CA LEU A 35 29.67 -12.30 11.44
C LEU A 35 29.66 -10.96 12.20
N LEU A 36 29.70 -10.98 13.53
CA LEU A 36 29.80 -9.79 14.35
C LEU A 36 31.13 -9.06 14.14
N TYR A 37 32.24 -9.80 14.04
CA TYR A 37 33.54 -9.20 13.72
C TYR A 37 33.53 -8.55 12.34
N PHE A 38 33.02 -9.25 11.32
CA PHE A 38 32.89 -8.72 9.98
C PHE A 38 32.00 -7.47 9.93
N LEU A 39 30.86 -7.50 10.63
CA LEU A 39 29.97 -6.34 10.76
C LEU A 39 30.65 -5.19 11.48
N HIS A 40 31.36 -5.45 12.58
CA HIS A 40 32.06 -4.42 13.33
C HIS A 40 33.14 -3.73 12.48
N VAL A 41 33.95 -4.51 11.75
CA VAL A 41 34.96 -3.98 10.82
C VAL A 41 34.29 -3.19 9.70
N SER A 42 33.23 -3.73 9.11
CA SER A 42 32.48 -3.07 8.02
C SER A 42 31.86 -1.77 8.49
N LEU A 43 31.24 -1.76 9.67
CA LEU A 43 30.63 -0.57 10.28
C LEU A 43 31.68 0.48 10.64
N ASN A 44 32.84 0.08 11.15
CA ASN A 44 33.92 1.02 11.45
C ASN A 44 34.48 1.64 10.16
N TYR A 45 34.71 0.84 9.12
CA TYR A 45 35.11 1.34 7.80
C TYR A 45 34.06 2.30 7.21
N LEU A 46 32.78 1.92 7.28
CA LEU A 46 31.66 2.75 6.85
C LEU A 46 31.58 4.03 7.67
N THR A 47 31.78 3.97 8.99
CA THR A 47 31.74 5.13 9.88
C THR A 47 32.89 6.09 9.57
N GLU A 48 34.09 5.57 9.32
CA GLU A 48 35.25 6.36 8.92
C GLU A 48 35.04 7.02 7.55
N LYS A 49 34.53 6.28 6.57
CA LYS A 49 34.13 6.84 5.27
C LYS A 49 32.99 7.84 5.41
N LEU A 50 31.98 7.57 6.22
CA LEU A 50 30.88 8.50 6.46
C LEU A 50 31.38 9.77 7.16
N ASN A 51 32.34 9.67 8.08
CA ASN A 51 32.99 10.84 8.69
C ASN A 51 33.77 11.65 7.64
N TYR A 52 34.40 10.99 6.66
CA TYR A 52 35.08 11.66 5.55
C TYR A 52 34.10 12.37 4.59
N TRP A 53 32.98 11.73 4.24
CA TRP A 53 31.97 12.31 3.34
C TRP A 53 31.05 13.32 4.04
N PHE A 54 30.86 13.17 5.35
CA PHE A 54 29.96 13.97 6.19
C PHE A 54 30.65 14.35 7.51
N PRO A 55 31.46 15.42 7.49
CA PRO A 55 32.18 15.89 8.66
C PRO A 55 31.22 16.18 9.84
N PRO A 56 31.60 15.78 11.07
CA PRO A 56 30.70 15.75 12.22
C PRO A 56 30.15 17.13 12.61
N GLU A 57 30.85 18.22 12.31
CA GLU A 57 30.43 19.59 12.63
C GLU A 57 29.16 20.03 11.89
N THR A 58 28.80 19.42 10.75
CA THR A 58 27.63 19.83 9.93
C THR A 58 26.40 18.94 10.08
N ARG A 59 26.48 17.90 10.93
CA ARG A 59 25.45 16.84 11.01
C ARG A 59 24.09 17.33 11.46
N SER A 60 24.01 18.16 12.48
CA SER A 60 22.72 18.61 13.02
C SER A 60 21.92 19.41 12.00
N LEU A 61 22.59 20.28 11.24
CA LEU A 61 21.98 21.11 10.22
C LEU A 61 21.62 20.31 8.95
N MET A 62 22.47 19.36 8.57
CA MET A 62 22.22 18.49 7.42
C MET A 62 21.13 17.45 7.69
N LEU A 63 21.11 16.84 8.87
CA LEU A 63 20.06 15.90 9.29
C LEU A 63 18.72 16.60 9.40
N LEU A 64 18.67 17.81 9.96
CA LEU A 64 17.44 18.62 10.00
C LEU A 64 16.95 18.93 8.58
N ASN A 65 17.84 19.34 7.68
CA ASN A 65 17.47 19.64 6.30
C ASN A 65 17.02 18.38 5.53
N ILE A 66 17.65 17.24 5.73
CA ILE A 66 17.24 15.96 5.12
C ILE A 66 15.88 15.53 5.67
N LEU A 67 15.64 15.67 6.96
CA LEU A 67 14.36 15.34 7.60
C LEU A 67 13.24 16.28 7.12
N LEU A 68 13.51 17.57 7.05
CA LEU A 68 12.58 18.57 6.51
C LEU A 68 12.30 18.32 5.02
N ALA A 69 13.32 17.99 4.22
CA ALA A 69 13.15 17.64 2.81
C ALA A 69 12.32 16.35 2.65
N GLY A 70 12.59 15.32 3.47
CA GLY A 70 11.81 14.09 3.50
C GLY A 70 10.35 14.33 3.87
N LEU A 71 10.09 15.16 4.89
CA LEU A 71 8.74 15.55 5.30
C LEU A 71 8.00 16.29 4.18
N LYS A 72 8.68 17.22 3.48
CA LYS A 72 8.10 17.93 2.33
C LYS A 72 7.73 16.99 1.18
N ILE A 73 8.61 16.04 0.86
CA ILE A 73 8.35 15.04 -0.18
C ILE A 73 7.17 14.15 0.21
N LEU A 74 7.12 13.68 1.46
CA LEU A 74 6.02 12.87 1.98
C LEU A 74 4.68 13.62 1.89
N LEU A 75 4.66 14.89 2.29
CA LEU A 75 3.48 15.74 2.21
C LEU A 75 3.03 15.95 0.76
N ALA A 76 3.97 16.20 -0.16
CA ALA A 76 3.67 16.35 -1.58
C ALA A 76 3.03 15.08 -2.16
N ILE A 77 3.57 13.89 -1.83
CA ILE A 77 2.99 12.61 -2.26
C ILE A 77 1.57 12.43 -1.69
N LEU A 78 1.34 12.79 -0.44
CA LEU A 78 0.01 12.72 0.19
C LEU A 78 -0.99 13.62 -0.53
N ILE A 79 -0.60 14.87 -0.82
CA ILE A 79 -1.42 15.84 -1.55
C ILE A 79 -1.72 15.32 -2.96
N ILE A 80 -0.73 14.81 -3.69
CA ILE A 80 -0.92 14.25 -5.03
C ILE A 80 -1.89 13.07 -4.99
N ARG A 81 -1.77 12.15 -4.02
CA ARG A 81 -2.71 11.04 -3.85
C ARG A 81 -4.12 11.51 -3.53
N LEU A 82 -4.27 12.53 -2.69
CA LEU A 82 -5.55 13.14 -2.36
C LEU A 82 -6.18 13.79 -3.61
N LEU A 83 -5.39 14.57 -4.36
CA LEU A 83 -5.81 15.19 -5.62
C LEU A 83 -6.19 14.13 -6.65
N PHE A 84 -5.42 13.04 -6.79
CA PHE A 84 -5.74 11.96 -7.72
C PHE A 84 -7.04 11.24 -7.33
N LYS A 85 -7.26 11.01 -6.03
CA LYS A 85 -8.55 10.50 -5.52
C LYS A 85 -9.68 11.48 -5.82
N CYS A 86 -9.53 12.76 -5.50
CA CYS A 86 -10.54 13.79 -5.76
C CYS A 86 -10.84 13.93 -7.25
N LEU A 87 -9.83 13.99 -8.11
CA LEU A 87 -9.98 14.01 -9.57
C LEU A 87 -10.68 12.73 -10.05
N SER A 88 -10.29 11.56 -9.54
CA SER A 88 -10.94 10.31 -9.93
C SER A 88 -12.40 10.24 -9.50
N VAL A 89 -12.79 10.87 -8.38
CA VAL A 89 -14.17 10.87 -7.88
C VAL A 89 -15.01 11.96 -8.55
N CYS A 90 -14.49 13.18 -8.63
CA CYS A 90 -15.18 14.34 -9.23
C CYS A 90 -15.30 14.21 -10.75
N CYS A 91 -14.25 13.77 -11.46
CA CYS A 91 -14.32 13.57 -12.91
C CYS A 91 -15.12 12.31 -13.32
N ARG A 92 -15.30 11.33 -12.43
CA ARG A 92 -16.25 10.22 -12.66
C ARG A 92 -17.71 10.65 -12.49
N ARG A 93 -18.00 11.62 -11.61
CA ARG A 93 -19.35 12.15 -11.42
C ARG A 93 -19.86 12.96 -12.63
N SER A 94 -18.96 13.64 -13.34
CA SER A 94 -19.30 14.48 -14.50
C SER A 94 -19.50 13.70 -15.81
N ARG A 95 -18.99 12.46 -15.92
CA ARG A 95 -19.12 11.63 -17.13
C ARG A 95 -20.52 11.04 -17.37
N ASN A 96 -21.45 11.21 -16.43
CA ASN A 96 -22.85 10.80 -16.61
C ASN A 96 -23.70 11.80 -17.42
N SER A 97 -23.10 12.87 -17.97
CA SER A 97 -23.81 13.76 -18.90
C SER A 97 -24.10 13.13 -20.28
N GLY A 98 -23.44 12.00 -20.61
CA GLY A 98 -23.45 11.44 -21.97
C GLY A 98 -24.59 10.46 -22.30
N SER A 99 -25.37 9.99 -21.32
CA SER A 99 -26.50 9.11 -21.62
C SER A 99 -27.68 9.95 -22.08
N LEU A 100 -27.88 9.99 -23.39
CA LEU A 100 -29.07 10.50 -24.03
C LEU A 100 -30.19 9.45 -23.92
N MET A 101 -31.43 9.88 -23.74
CA MET A 101 -32.60 8.99 -23.74
C MET A 101 -33.78 9.61 -24.48
N ARG A 102 -34.68 8.74 -24.96
CA ARG A 102 -35.93 9.20 -25.58
C ARG A 102 -36.78 9.93 -24.54
N ALA A 103 -37.25 11.12 -24.91
CA ALA A 103 -38.02 11.99 -24.05
C ALA A 103 -39.43 11.41 -23.81
N PRO A 104 -39.83 11.12 -22.55
CA PRO A 104 -41.15 10.57 -22.26
C PRO A 104 -42.27 11.53 -22.70
N GLY A 105 -43.21 11.08 -23.51
CA GLY A 105 -44.31 11.93 -23.99
C GLY A 105 -43.94 12.95 -25.07
N ARG A 106 -42.70 12.92 -25.62
CA ARG A 106 -42.30 13.71 -26.79
C ARG A 106 -41.73 12.79 -27.88
N PRO A 107 -42.52 12.42 -28.89
CA PRO A 107 -42.05 11.50 -29.93
C PRO A 107 -40.89 12.12 -30.71
N GLY A 108 -39.83 11.33 -30.94
CA GLY A 108 -38.67 11.74 -31.74
C GLY A 108 -37.66 12.65 -31.03
N VAL A 109 -37.91 13.07 -29.79
CA VAL A 109 -37.01 13.97 -29.06
C VAL A 109 -36.11 13.19 -28.10
N VAL A 110 -34.84 13.60 -28.02
CA VAL A 110 -33.82 12.95 -27.19
C VAL A 110 -33.30 13.97 -26.18
N ILE A 111 -33.24 13.59 -24.90
CA ILE A 111 -32.81 14.47 -23.79
C ILE A 111 -31.66 13.85 -22.99
N PRO A 112 -30.83 14.66 -22.32
CA PRO A 112 -29.85 14.16 -21.37
C PRO A 112 -30.56 13.47 -20.19
N ARG A 113 -30.31 12.17 -20.01
CA ARG A 113 -30.88 11.37 -18.90
C ARG A 113 -30.58 11.99 -17.54
N ALA A 114 -29.35 12.48 -17.35
CA ALA A 114 -28.96 13.12 -16.09
C ALA A 114 -29.81 14.36 -15.76
N LYS A 115 -30.15 15.22 -16.74
CA LYS A 115 -30.98 16.41 -16.52
C LYS A 115 -32.41 16.01 -16.10
N PHE A 116 -32.94 14.93 -16.68
CA PHE A 116 -34.25 14.38 -16.30
C PHE A 116 -34.25 13.75 -14.91
N GLU A 117 -33.23 12.94 -14.57
CA GLU A 117 -33.14 12.28 -13.27
C GLU A 117 -32.98 13.27 -12.11
N ILE A 118 -32.28 14.39 -12.34
CA ILE A 118 -32.13 15.47 -11.34
C ILE A 118 -33.47 16.15 -11.05
N ASN A 119 -34.28 16.41 -12.08
CA ASN A 119 -35.55 17.10 -11.91
C ASN A 119 -36.60 16.63 -12.92
N PRO A 120 -37.30 15.52 -12.66
CA PRO A 120 -38.34 15.03 -13.56
C PRO A 120 -39.58 15.92 -13.52
N ARG A 121 -39.84 16.61 -12.40
CA ARG A 121 -41.02 17.45 -12.22
C ARG A 121 -41.01 18.67 -13.14
N SER A 122 -39.85 19.31 -13.34
CA SER A 122 -39.74 20.42 -14.29
C SER A 122 -40.01 19.96 -15.71
N TYR A 123 -39.50 18.78 -16.10
CA TYR A 123 -39.74 18.20 -17.42
C TYR A 123 -41.24 18.03 -17.71
N PHE A 124 -41.99 17.41 -16.80
CA PHE A 124 -43.44 17.19 -17.01
C PHE A 124 -44.25 18.49 -16.95
N ARG A 125 -43.83 19.46 -16.13
CA ARG A 125 -44.43 20.80 -16.14
C ARG A 125 -44.25 21.51 -17.49
N ASP A 126 -43.07 21.40 -18.08
CA ASP A 126 -42.76 21.99 -19.38
C ASP A 126 -43.50 21.23 -20.51
N LEU A 127 -43.68 19.91 -20.34
CA LEU A 127 -44.50 19.08 -21.22
C LEU A 127 -45.97 19.54 -21.24
N HIS A 128 -46.59 19.72 -20.07
CA HIS A 128 -47.99 20.15 -19.97
C HIS A 128 -48.22 21.60 -20.39
N SER A 129 -47.20 22.47 -20.25
CA SER A 129 -47.28 23.85 -20.70
C SER A 129 -46.94 24.04 -22.18
N GLY A 130 -46.67 22.95 -22.92
CA GLY A 130 -46.35 23.01 -24.35
C GLY A 130 -45.02 23.71 -24.67
N ARG A 131 -44.15 23.92 -23.68
CA ARG A 131 -42.88 24.64 -23.88
C ARG A 131 -41.90 23.77 -24.69
N PRO A 132 -41.10 24.36 -25.59
CA PRO A 132 -39.99 23.67 -26.22
C PRO A 132 -38.89 23.38 -25.18
N LEU A 133 -38.17 22.27 -25.36
CA LEU A 133 -37.04 21.93 -24.49
C LEU A 133 -35.88 22.88 -24.80
N LEU A 134 -35.64 23.85 -23.93
CA LEU A 134 -34.44 24.69 -24.00
C LEU A 134 -33.22 23.79 -23.73
N GLY A 135 -32.33 23.69 -24.73
CA GLY A 135 -31.04 23.00 -24.63
C GLY A 135 -30.27 23.47 -23.40
#